data_AF-A0A6L9ZGK8-F1
#
_entry.id   AF-A0A6L9ZGK8-F1
#
_cell.length_a   1.000
_cell.length_b   1.000
_cell.length_c   1.000
_cell.angle_alpha   90.00
_cell.angle_beta   90.00
_cell.angle_gamma   90.00
#
_symmetry.space_group_name_H-M   'P 1'
#
loop_
_entity.id
_entity.type
_entity.pdbx_description
1 polymer ?
#
loop_
_entity_poly.entity_id
_entity_poly.type
_entity_poly.pdbx_seq_one_letter_code
_entity_poly.pdbx_strand_id
1 'polypeptide(L)'
;MTAFQTDTTTTTNTTSLPPADSRERVKQLMQQLQDTICEALVKDDGIGTFREDAWEREEGGGGRSRVMRDGSVIEQGGVNFSEVWGKQLPPSILKQRP
;
A
#
# COMPACT_ATOMS: atom_id res chain seq x y z
N MET A 1 0.58 35.34 38.81
CA MET A 1 -0.21 34.27 38.16
C MET A 1 -0.85 34.89 36.94
N THR A 2 -0.25 34.70 35.76
CA THR A 2 -0.75 35.25 34.50
C THR A 2 -1.37 34.10 33.74
N ALA A 3 -2.68 34.16 33.48
CA ALA A 3 -3.41 33.14 32.77
C ALA A 3 -2.97 33.11 31.30
N PHE A 4 -2.59 31.94 30.81
CA PHE A 4 -2.42 31.69 29.39
C PHE A 4 -3.80 31.74 28.72
N GLN A 5 -4.00 32.68 27.82
CA GLN A 5 -5.15 32.68 26.91
C GLN A 5 -4.87 31.66 25.80
N THR A 6 -5.71 30.63 25.71
CA THR A 6 -5.75 29.74 24.56
C THR A 6 -6.43 30.45 23.40
N ASP A 7 -5.63 30.86 22.41
CA ASP A 7 -6.15 31.31 21.13
C ASP A 7 -6.97 30.16 20.50
N THR A 8 -8.26 30.43 20.31
CA THR A 8 -9.17 29.52 19.63
C THR A 8 -8.83 29.55 18.15
N THR A 9 -7.85 28.74 17.74
CA THR A 9 -7.56 28.56 16.31
C THR A 9 -8.72 27.79 15.72
N THR A 10 -9.65 28.53 15.09
CA THR A 10 -10.74 28.03 14.27
C THR A 10 -10.18 27.00 13.28
N THR A 11 -10.36 25.71 13.60
CA THR A 11 -10.01 24.63 12.69
C THR A 11 -11.11 24.58 11.64
N THR A 12 -10.92 25.31 10.54
CA THR A 12 -11.72 25.16 9.33
C THR A 12 -11.53 23.74 8.82
N ASN A 13 -12.51 22.87 9.10
CA ASN A 13 -12.63 21.54 8.52
C ASN A 13 -13.01 21.68 7.04
N THR A 14 -12.02 21.97 6.19
CA THR A 14 -12.16 21.92 4.74
C THR A 14 -11.90 20.47 4.33
N THR A 15 -12.95 19.69 4.06
CA THR A 15 -12.81 18.39 3.40
C THR A 15 -12.32 18.63 1.98
N SER A 16 -11.00 18.71 1.78
CA SER A 16 -10.40 18.78 0.45
C SER A 16 -10.35 17.38 -0.14
N LEU A 17 -10.82 17.26 -1.38
CA LEU A 17 -10.59 16.05 -2.17
C LEU A 17 -9.07 15.88 -2.37
N PRO A 18 -8.56 14.64 -2.41
CA PRO A 18 -7.18 14.40 -2.79
C PRO A 18 -6.89 15.00 -4.17
N PRO A 19 -5.65 15.46 -4.43
CA PRO A 19 -5.21 15.88 -5.77
C PRO A 19 -5.56 14.85 -6.86
N ALA A 20 -5.83 15.31 -8.08
CA ALA A 20 -6.27 14.45 -9.19
C ALA A 20 -5.27 13.33 -9.53
N ASP A 21 -3.99 13.52 -9.23
CA ASP A 21 -2.89 12.57 -9.46
C ASP A 21 -2.60 11.67 -8.25
N SER A 22 -3.36 11.79 -7.15
CA SER A 22 -3.08 11.07 -5.90
C SER A 22 -3.02 9.57 -6.08
N ARG A 23 -3.89 9.00 -6.93
CA ARG A 23 -3.92 7.56 -7.19
C ARG A 23 -2.60 7.08 -7.80
N GLU A 24 -2.11 7.77 -8.82
CA GLU A 24 -0.85 7.44 -9.49
C GLU A 24 0.34 7.63 -8.56
N ARG A 25 0.36 8.71 -7.76
CA ARG A 25 1.42 8.93 -6.77
C ARG A 25 1.50 7.82 -5.72
N VAL A 26 0.35 7.39 -5.19
CA VAL A 26 0.29 6.30 -4.20
C VAL A 26 0.67 4.97 -4.85
N LYS A 27 0.21 4.69 -6.07
CA LYS A 27 0.61 3.51 -6.83
C LYS A 27 2.14 3.42 -6.95
N GLN A 28 2.78 4.48 -7.41
CA GLN A 28 4.23 4.55 -7.58
C GLN A 28 4.96 4.37 -6.25
N LEU A 29 4.52 5.08 -5.21
CA LEU A 29 5.08 4.97 -3.86
C LEU A 29 5.03 3.53 -3.33
N MET A 30 3.88 2.86 -3.47
CA MET A 30 3.70 1.50 -2.96
C MET A 30 4.49 0.47 -3.77
N GLN A 31 4.65 0.66 -5.08
CA GLN A 31 5.53 -0.16 -5.90
C GLN A 31 6.99 0.01 -5.49
N GLN A 32 7.47 1.24 -5.32
CA GLN A 32 8.83 1.53 -4.84
C GLN A 32 9.08 0.98 -3.44
N LEU A 33 8.07 1.00 -2.56
CA LEU A 33 8.16 0.39 -1.25
C LEU A 33 8.33 -1.13 -1.36
N GLN A 34 7.57 -1.79 -2.23
CA GLN A 34 7.75 -3.22 -2.50
C GLN A 34 9.15 -3.53 -3.03
N ASP A 35 9.69 -2.70 -3.93
CA ASP A 35 11.06 -2.85 -4.45
C ASP A 35 12.09 -2.75 -3.31
N THR A 36 12.01 -1.68 -2.51
CA THR A 36 12.89 -1.44 -1.36
C THR A 36 12.86 -2.60 -0.35
N ILE A 37 11.66 -3.09 -0.02
CA ILE A 37 11.52 -4.21 0.93
C ILE A 37 12.13 -5.49 0.34
N CYS A 38 11.86 -5.79 -0.93
CA CYS A 38 12.40 -7.00 -1.56
C CYS A 38 13.94 -6.97 -1.63
N GLU A 39 14.51 -5.82 -2.00
CA GLU A 39 15.97 -5.64 -2.04
C GLU A 39 16.62 -5.83 -0.67
N ALA A 40 16.03 -5.24 0.38
CA ALA A 40 16.51 -5.41 1.74
C ALA A 40 16.45 -6.88 2.20
N LEU A 41 15.33 -7.56 1.95
CA LEU A 41 15.15 -8.96 2.34
C LEU A 41 16.10 -9.90 1.59
N VAL A 42 16.33 -9.68 0.28
CA VAL A 42 17.32 -10.46 -0.49
C VAL A 42 18.74 -10.23 0.04
N LYS A 43 19.07 -8.98 0.38
CA LYS A 43 20.38 -8.64 0.95
C LYS A 43 20.61 -9.32 2.30
N ASP A 44 19.60 -9.31 3.17
CA ASP A 44 19.69 -9.90 4.51
C ASP A 44 19.64 -11.43 4.47
N ASP A 45 18.92 -12.03 3.52
CA ASP A 45 18.89 -13.48 3.31
C ASP A 45 20.17 -14.02 2.63
N GLY A 46 20.77 -13.25 1.72
CA GLY A 46 22.05 -13.55 1.09
C GLY A 46 22.02 -14.58 -0.06
N ILE A 47 21.03 -15.47 -0.14
CA ILE A 47 20.88 -16.43 -1.26
C ILE A 47 19.50 -16.41 -1.90
N GLY A 48 18.47 -16.05 -1.13
CA GLY A 48 17.09 -16.05 -1.56
C GLY A 48 16.84 -15.01 -2.64
N THR A 49 15.94 -15.34 -3.57
CA THR A 49 15.51 -14.42 -4.64
C THR A 49 13.99 -14.41 -4.74
N PHE A 50 13.43 -13.26 -5.05
CA PHE A 50 11.99 -13.14 -5.28
C PHE A 50 11.63 -13.54 -6.71
N ARG A 51 10.62 -14.39 -6.85
CA ARG A 51 9.89 -14.61 -8.10
C ARG A 51 8.69 -13.67 -8.15
N GLU A 52 8.63 -12.85 -9.19
CA GLU A 52 7.49 -11.97 -9.46
C GLU A 52 6.42 -12.67 -10.30
N ASP A 53 5.17 -12.41 -9.96
CA ASP A 53 3.98 -12.75 -10.73
C ASP A 53 3.11 -11.50 -10.87
N ALA A 54 3.11 -10.92 -12.06
CA ALA A 54 2.31 -9.76 -12.42
C ALA A 54 0.96 -10.20 -12.97
N TRP A 55 -0.11 -9.58 -12.53
CA TRP A 55 -1.47 -9.96 -12.90
C TRP A 55 -2.38 -8.74 -13.05
N GLU A 56 -3.43 -8.93 -13.86
CA GLU A 56 -4.48 -7.96 -14.10
C GLU A 56 -5.85 -8.59 -13.84
N ARG A 57 -6.86 -7.76 -13.57
CA ARG A 57 -8.26 -8.20 -13.41
C ARG A 57 -9.11 -7.61 -14.53
N GLU A 58 -10.02 -8.43 -15.05
CA GLU A 58 -11.01 -8.00 -16.05
C GLU A 58 -11.87 -6.83 -15.56
N GLU A 59 -12.26 -6.85 -14.29
CA GLU A 59 -13.06 -5.80 -13.64
C GLU A 59 -12.29 -4.49 -13.39
N GLY A 60 -10.97 -4.52 -13.55
CA GLY A 60 -10.09 -3.36 -13.37
C GLY A 60 -9.01 -3.54 -12.30
N GLY A 61 -7.83 -3.01 -12.62
CA GLY A 61 -6.67 -3.05 -11.74
C GLY A 61 -5.84 -4.30 -11.90
N GLY A 62 -4.97 -4.52 -10.92
CA GLY A 62 -3.94 -5.53 -11.01
C GLY A 62 -3.00 -5.50 -9.82
N GLY A 63 -1.87 -6.15 -9.97
CA GLY A 63 -0.84 -6.20 -8.95
C GLY A 63 0.40 -6.94 -9.42
N ARG A 64 1.38 -6.98 -8.51
CA ARG A 64 2.55 -7.86 -8.65
C ARG A 64 2.83 -8.52 -7.32
N SER A 65 2.78 -9.84 -7.32
CA SER A 65 3.12 -10.67 -6.18
C SER A 65 4.58 -11.07 -6.28
N ARG A 66 5.34 -10.93 -5.18
CA ARG A 66 6.72 -11.40 -5.13
C ARG A 66 6.86 -12.41 -4.01
N VAL A 67 7.29 -13.61 -4.35
CA VAL A 67 7.49 -14.71 -3.40
C VAL A 67 8.92 -15.21 -3.44
N MET A 68 9.53 -15.33 -2.28
CA MET A 68 10.83 -15.96 -2.05
C MET A 68 10.61 -17.26 -1.27
N ARG A 69 11.36 -18.31 -1.61
CA ARG A 69 11.34 -19.61 -0.93
C ARG A 69 12.75 -20.16 -0.84
N ASP A 70 12.94 -21.05 0.12
CA ASP A 70 14.19 -21.80 0.31
C ASP A 70 15.40 -20.88 0.49
N GLY A 71 15.19 -19.74 1.17
CA GLY A 71 16.25 -18.81 1.56
C GLY A 71 17.09 -19.33 2.72
N SER A 72 18.23 -18.68 2.99
CA SER A 72 19.11 -19.11 4.09
C SER A 72 18.62 -18.67 5.46
N VAL A 73 17.88 -17.55 5.52
CA VAL A 73 17.30 -16.97 6.73
C VAL A 73 15.77 -17.02 6.67
N ILE A 74 15.20 -16.71 5.50
CA ILE A 74 13.77 -16.67 5.26
C ILE A 74 13.37 -17.93 4.50
N GLU A 75 12.79 -18.89 5.23
CA GLU A 75 12.26 -20.14 4.64
C GLU A 75 11.24 -19.84 3.53
N GLN A 76 10.30 -18.91 3.78
CA GLN A 76 9.37 -18.40 2.78
C GLN A 76 8.94 -16.96 3.12
N GLY A 77 8.95 -16.08 2.12
CA GLY A 77 8.55 -14.68 2.26
C GLY A 77 7.72 -14.20 1.08
N GLY A 78 6.79 -13.27 1.32
CA GLY A 78 5.94 -12.70 0.29
C GLY A 78 5.76 -11.20 0.47
N VAL A 79 5.98 -10.41 -0.58
CA VAL A 79 5.72 -8.97 -0.61
C VAL A 79 4.82 -8.70 -1.81
N ASN A 80 3.57 -8.31 -1.56
CA ASN A 80 2.56 -8.18 -2.59
C ASN A 80 2.10 -6.74 -2.74
N PHE A 81 1.94 -6.30 -3.98
CA PHE A 81 1.31 -5.03 -4.33
C PHE A 81 0.04 -5.28 -5.13
N SER A 82 -1.01 -4.50 -4.83
CA SER A 82 -2.25 -4.50 -5.59
C SER A 82 -2.88 -3.11 -5.64
N GLU A 83 -3.34 -2.72 -6.83
CA GLU A 83 -4.20 -1.55 -7.05
C GLU A 83 -5.43 -2.06 -7.80
N VAL A 84 -6.57 -2.16 -7.11
CA VAL A 84 -7.80 -2.77 -7.66
C VAL A 84 -8.96 -1.79 -7.65
N TRP A 85 -9.79 -1.86 -8.67
CA TRP A 85 -11.01 -1.07 -8.77
C TRP A 85 -12.09 -1.84 -9.52
N GLY A 86 -13.33 -1.39 -9.41
CA GLY A 86 -14.48 -2.01 -10.04
C GLY A 86 -15.75 -1.21 -9.79
N LYS A 87 -16.84 -1.60 -10.45
CA LYS A 87 -18.13 -0.89 -10.33
C LYS A 87 -18.87 -1.20 -9.03
N GLN A 88 -18.59 -2.34 -8.41
CA GLN A 88 -19.30 -2.84 -7.25
C GLN A 88 -18.34 -3.09 -6.09
N LEU A 89 -18.77 -2.71 -4.89
CA LEU A 89 -18.06 -3.06 -3.66
C LEU A 89 -18.42 -4.49 -3.24
N PRO A 90 -17.46 -5.26 -2.71
CA PRO A 90 -17.75 -6.56 -2.10
C PRO A 90 -18.80 -6.44 -0.98
N PRO A 91 -19.71 -7.44 -0.83
CA PRO A 91 -20.74 -7.43 0.21
C PRO A 91 -20.22 -7.25 1.63
N SER A 92 -18.97 -7.64 1.91
CA SER A 92 -18.31 -7.46 3.20
C SER A 92 -18.08 -5.99 3.58
N ILE A 93 -17.81 -5.13 2.59
CA ILE A 93 -17.58 -3.69 2.81
C ILE A 93 -18.90 -2.99 3.14
N LEU A 94 -19.95 -3.30 2.37
CA LEU A 94 -21.28 -2.71 2.54
C LEU A 94 -21.91 -3.02 3.92
N LYS A 95 -21.55 -4.16 4.53
CA LYS A 95 -22.02 -4.51 5.89
C LYS A 95 -21.33 -3.70 7.00
N GLN A 96 -20.07 -3.32 6.83
CA GLN A 96 -19.29 -2.61 7.86
C GLN A 96 -19.49 -1.09 7.81
N ARG A 97 -19.82 -0.56 6.64
CA ARG A 97 -20.13 0.86 6.39
C ARG A 97 -21.31 0.93 5.43
N PRO A 98 -22.55 0.79 5.95
CA PRO A 98 -23.76 0.88 5.12
C PRO A 98 -23.92 2.26 4.48
#